data_AF-A0A8X7CEY0-F1
#
_entry.id   AF-A0A8X7CEY0-F1
#
_cell.length_a   1.000
_cell.length_b   1.000
_cell.length_c   1.000
_cell.angle_alpha   90.00
_cell.angle_beta   90.00
_cell.angle_gamma   90.00
#
_symmetry.space_group_name_H-M   'P 1'
#
loop_
_entity.id
_entity.type
_entity.pdbx_description
1 polymer ?
#
loop_
_entity_poly.entity_id
_entity_poly.type
_entity_poly.pdbx_seq_one_letter_code
_entity_poly.pdbx_strand_id
1 'polypeptide(L)'
;YNSISPVVVDFVKAVSSHIFYKSFKQEQNILQESLSSNSTSKVNEWPKTLYHSCIVYGALLCVAVLFVLGGLLAWHARLISKGETSIESHINKKETARLLKEGKIYENPYNYGIAKNWKIFLCIGYRRPWWHILLPFSEEPLGDGLQWNILSNKELLDNEKANIKTCLVKMS
;
A
#
# COMPACT_ATOMS: atom_id res chain seq x y z
N TYR A 1 -6.39 -5.95 18.86
CA TYR A 1 -7.26 -6.56 17.84
C TYR A 1 -7.57 -5.51 16.80
N ASN A 2 -7.02 -5.63 15.58
CA ASN A 2 -7.40 -4.75 14.48
C ASN A 2 -8.78 -5.22 13.97
N SER A 3 -9.84 -4.76 14.63
CA SER A 3 -11.20 -4.94 14.13
C SER A 3 -11.28 -4.17 12.81
N ILE A 4 -11.46 -4.90 11.70
CA ILE A 4 -11.80 -4.30 10.41
C ILE A 4 -13.02 -3.41 10.67
N SER A 5 -12.93 -2.12 10.34
CA SER A 5 -13.97 -1.17 10.67
C SER A 5 -15.33 -1.67 10.16
N PRO A 6 -16.43 -1.51 10.92
CA PRO A 6 -17.74 -2.01 10.54
C PRO A 6 -18.17 -1.54 9.13
N VAL A 7 -17.79 -0.31 8.76
CA VAL A 7 -18.00 0.28 7.43
C VAL A 7 -17.40 -0.56 6.29
N VAL A 8 -16.20 -1.13 6.50
CA VAL A 8 -15.54 -1.97 5.49
C VAL A 8 -16.23 -3.34 5.40
N VAL A 9 -16.67 -3.89 6.53
CA VAL A 9 -17.41 -5.16 6.55
C VAL A 9 -18.76 -5.00 5.85
N ASP A 10 -19.48 -3.92 6.14
CA ASP A 10 -20.78 -3.62 5.52
C ASP A 10 -20.64 -3.36 4.02
N PHE A 11 -19.59 -2.64 3.62
CA PHE A 11 -19.27 -2.44 2.22
C PHE A 11 -18.97 -3.77 1.50
N VAL A 12 -18.10 -4.62 2.07
CA VAL A 12 -17.77 -5.93 1.51
C VAL A 12 -19.02 -6.81 1.41
N LYS A 13 -19.88 -6.80 2.43
CA LYS A 13 -21.12 -7.57 2.45
C LYS A 13 -22.12 -7.06 1.41
N ALA A 14 -22.26 -5.75 1.26
CA ALA A 14 -23.12 -5.13 0.25
C ALA A 14 -22.63 -5.46 -1.17
N VAL A 15 -21.34 -5.29 -1.44
CA VAL A 15 -20.73 -5.60 -2.74
C VAL A 15 -20.82 -7.10 -3.04
N SER A 16 -20.51 -7.97 -2.08
CA SER A 16 -20.65 -9.43 -2.21
C SER A 16 -22.09 -9.83 -2.55
N SER A 17 -23.06 -9.29 -1.81
CA SER A 17 -24.48 -9.58 -2.06
C SER A 17 -24.95 -9.10 -3.44
N HIS A 18 -24.49 -7.93 -3.88
CA HIS A 18 -24.86 -7.36 -5.18
C HIS A 18 -24.18 -8.10 -6.35
N ILE A 19 -22.91 -8.47 -6.22
CA ILE A 19 -22.19 -9.27 -7.22
C ILE A 19 -22.81 -10.67 -7.31
N PHE A 20 -23.08 -11.33 -6.18
CA PHE A 20 -23.67 -12.66 -6.15
C PHE A 20 -25.08 -12.67 -6.73
N TYR A 21 -25.93 -11.71 -6.34
CA TYR A 21 -27.27 -11.55 -6.91
C TYR A 21 -27.22 -11.30 -8.42
N LYS A 22 -26.30 -10.45 -8.88
CA LYS A 22 -26.14 -10.16 -10.32
C LYS A 22 -25.64 -11.38 -11.09
N SER A 23 -24.66 -12.12 -10.56
CA SER A 23 -24.18 -13.37 -11.19
C SER A 23 -25.27 -14.44 -11.26
N PHE A 24 -26.02 -14.66 -10.18
CA PHE A 24 -27.10 -15.65 -10.14
C PHE A 24 -28.23 -15.30 -11.13
N LYS A 25 -28.61 -14.02 -11.20
CA LYS A 25 -29.63 -13.55 -12.15
C LYS A 25 -29.15 -13.63 -13.60
N GLN A 26 -27.87 -13.38 -13.85
CA GLN A 26 -27.25 -13.54 -15.17
C GLN A 26 -27.30 -14.99 -15.63
N GLU A 27 -27.00 -15.94 -14.74
CA GLU A 27 -27.02 -17.38 -15.04
C GLU A 27 -28.43 -17.89 -15.38
N GLN A 28 -29.45 -17.48 -14.60
CA GLN A 28 -30.85 -17.81 -14.89
C GLN A 28 -31.32 -17.27 -16.25
N ASN A 29 -30.95 -16.03 -16.60
CA ASN A 29 -31.30 -15.43 -17.88
C ASN A 29 -30.61 -16.13 -19.06
N ILE A 30 -29.33 -16.50 -18.93
CA ILE A 30 -28.57 -17.22 -19.97
C ILE A 30 -29.19 -18.60 -20.24
N LEU A 31 -29.60 -19.31 -19.20
CA LEU A 31 -30.24 -20.63 -19.33
C LEU A 31 -31.62 -20.52 -20.02
N GLN A 32 -32.44 -19.54 -19.61
CA GLN A 32 -33.74 -19.24 -20.23
C GLN A 32 -33.61 -18.87 -21.71
N GLU A 33 -32.64 -18.03 -22.05
CA GLU A 33 -32.37 -17.58 -23.44
C GLU A 33 -31.81 -18.71 -24.30
N SER A 34 -30.99 -19.60 -23.73
CA SER A 34 -30.44 -20.76 -24.44
C SER A 34 -31.46 -21.82 -24.85
N LEU A 35 -32.56 -21.95 -24.11
CA LEU A 35 -33.66 -22.87 -24.45
C LEU A 35 -34.52 -22.32 -25.60
N SER A 36 -34.51 -21.00 -25.83
CA SER A 36 -35.35 -20.32 -26.81
C SER A 36 -34.70 -20.15 -28.20
N SER A 37 -33.35 -20.17 -28.29
CA SER A 37 -32.63 -19.93 -29.55
C SER A 37 -32.04 -21.23 -30.11
N ASN A 38 -32.57 -21.72 -31.23
CA ASN A 38 -32.17 -22.96 -31.88
C ASN A 38 -30.69 -22.95 -32.37
N SER A 39 -30.09 -24.13 -32.46
CA SER A 39 -28.66 -24.45 -32.31
C SER A 39 -27.65 -23.86 -33.32
N THR A 40 -28.08 -23.25 -34.41
CA THR A 40 -27.20 -22.82 -35.52
C THR A 40 -26.72 -21.37 -35.43
N SER A 41 -27.40 -20.48 -34.70
CA SER A 41 -26.92 -19.10 -34.48
C SER A 41 -25.88 -18.98 -33.35
N LYS A 42 -25.92 -19.89 -32.38
CA LYS A 42 -25.05 -19.87 -31.19
C LYS A 42 -23.57 -20.06 -31.52
N VAL A 43 -23.21 -20.85 -32.53
CA VAL A 43 -21.80 -21.25 -32.80
C VAL A 43 -20.91 -20.03 -33.08
N ASN A 44 -21.42 -19.03 -33.78
CA ASN A 44 -20.72 -17.78 -34.11
C ASN A 44 -20.81 -16.71 -33.01
N GLU A 45 -21.61 -16.94 -31.98
CA GLU A 45 -21.84 -16.02 -30.85
C GLU A 45 -20.99 -16.37 -29.62
N TRP A 46 -20.72 -17.67 -29.41
CA TRP A 46 -19.86 -18.19 -28.32
C TRP A 46 -18.46 -17.55 -28.23
N PRO A 47 -17.69 -17.35 -29.32
CA PRO A 47 -16.38 -16.70 -29.20
C PRO A 47 -16.49 -15.23 -28.75
N LYS A 48 -17.58 -14.54 -29.11
CA LYS A 48 -17.82 -13.15 -28.70
C LYS A 48 -18.20 -13.06 -27.22
N THR A 49 -19.04 -13.97 -26.73
CA THR A 49 -19.43 -14.01 -25.31
C THR A 49 -18.28 -14.41 -24.38
N LEU A 50 -17.39 -15.32 -24.81
CA LEU A 50 -16.18 -15.68 -24.08
C LEU A 50 -15.21 -14.50 -23.96
N TYR A 51 -15.00 -13.72 -25.04
CA TYR A 51 -14.14 -12.54 -25.02
C TYR A 51 -14.62 -11.50 -23.99
N HIS A 52 -15.92 -11.18 -23.99
CA HIS A 52 -16.49 -10.28 -23.00
C HIS A 52 -16.36 -10.83 -21.57
N SER A 53 -16.56 -12.13 -21.39
CA SER A 53 -16.41 -12.79 -20.08
C SER A 53 -14.97 -12.74 -19.57
N CYS A 54 -13.98 -12.95 -20.44
CA CYS A 54 -12.56 -12.84 -20.10
C CYS A 54 -12.15 -11.41 -19.72
N ILE A 55 -12.66 -10.39 -20.44
CA ILE A 55 -12.40 -8.99 -20.08
C ILE A 55 -12.97 -8.66 -18.71
N VAL A 56 -14.23 -9.04 -18.46
CA VAL A 56 -14.88 -8.79 -17.16
C VAL A 56 -14.13 -9.52 -16.03
N TYR A 57 -13.74 -10.77 -16.25
CA TYR A 57 -12.95 -11.52 -15.29
C TYR A 57 -11.59 -10.87 -15.01
N GLY A 58 -10.87 -10.48 -16.06
CA GLY A 58 -9.59 -9.78 -15.94
C GLY A 58 -9.74 -8.46 -15.17
N ALA A 59 -10.77 -7.68 -15.46
CA ALA A 59 -11.06 -6.44 -14.74
C ALA A 59 -11.34 -6.70 -13.25
N LEU A 60 -12.14 -7.71 -12.91
CA LEU A 60 -12.43 -8.08 -11.52
C LEU A 60 -11.17 -8.55 -10.78
N LEU A 61 -10.31 -9.34 -11.45
CA LEU A 61 -9.02 -9.75 -10.88
C LEU A 61 -8.11 -8.55 -10.60
N CYS A 62 -7.96 -7.62 -11.54
CA CYS A 62 -7.17 -6.42 -11.35
C CYS A 62 -7.68 -5.59 -10.16
N VAL A 63 -9.01 -5.44 -10.03
CA VAL A 63 -9.63 -4.74 -8.91
C VAL A 63 -9.35 -5.46 -7.59
N ALA A 64 -9.50 -6.79 -7.53
CA ALA A 64 -9.20 -7.58 -6.33
C ALA A 64 -7.73 -7.43 -5.91
N VAL A 65 -6.80 -7.54 -6.86
CA VAL A 65 -5.36 -7.37 -6.62
C VAL A 65 -5.06 -5.95 -6.12
N LEU A 66 -5.67 -4.92 -6.72
CA LEU A 66 -5.53 -3.54 -6.27
C LEU A 66 -5.95 -3.36 -4.80
N PHE A 67 -7.06 -3.97 -4.38
CA PHE A 67 -7.51 -3.88 -2.99
C PHE A 67 -6.57 -4.62 -2.03
N VAL A 68 -6.14 -5.83 -2.37
CA VAL A 68 -5.25 -6.64 -1.52
C VAL A 68 -3.88 -5.96 -1.39
N LEU A 69 -3.24 -5.65 -2.51
CA LEU A 69 -1.91 -5.02 -2.51
C LEU A 69 -1.97 -3.59 -1.99
N GLY A 70 -3.01 -2.83 -2.34
CA GLY A 70 -3.21 -1.48 -1.85
C GLY A 70 -3.42 -1.42 -0.34
N GLY A 71 -4.21 -2.34 0.23
CA GLY A 71 -4.40 -2.44 1.68
C GLY A 71 -3.10 -2.79 2.42
N LEU A 72 -2.34 -3.74 1.88
CA LEU A 72 -1.04 -4.11 2.44
C LEU A 72 -0.04 -2.95 2.36
N LEU A 73 0.04 -2.28 1.20
CA LEU A 73 0.90 -1.12 1.00
C LEU A 73 0.52 0.02 1.94
N ALA A 74 -0.77 0.32 2.12
CA ALA A 74 -1.23 1.35 3.03
C ALA A 74 -0.88 1.04 4.49
N TRP A 75 -0.94 -0.23 4.89
CA TRP A 75 -0.50 -0.66 6.22
C TRP A 75 1.01 -0.41 6.41
N HIS A 76 1.84 -0.81 5.44
CA HIS A 76 3.28 -0.54 5.48
C HIS A 76 3.60 0.96 5.43
N ALA A 77 2.88 1.74 4.61
CA ALA A 77 3.01 3.18 4.52
C ALA A 77 2.75 3.88 5.87
N ARG A 78 1.77 3.37 6.63
CA ARG A 78 1.48 3.85 8.00
C ARG A 78 2.62 3.55 8.97
N LEU A 79 3.25 2.37 8.86
CA LEU A 79 4.40 1.99 9.69
C LEU A 79 5.61 2.89 9.39
N ILE A 80 5.92 3.08 8.10
CA ILE A 80 6.99 3.98 7.65
C ILE A 80 6.74 5.40 8.16
N SER A 81 5.51 5.89 8.05
CA SER A 81 5.15 7.23 8.53
C SER A 81 5.39 7.44 10.03
N LYS A 82 5.37 6.36 10.82
CA LYS A 82 5.63 6.37 12.27
C LYS A 82 7.08 6.05 12.65
N GLY A 83 7.92 5.68 11.68
CA GLY A 83 9.29 5.22 11.94
C GLY A 83 9.30 3.93 12.77
N GLU A 84 8.37 3.01 12.51
CA GLU A 84 8.27 1.72 13.21
C GLU A 84 8.38 0.56 12.20
N THR A 85 9.03 -0.53 12.57
CA THR A 85 8.93 -1.81 11.86
C THR A 85 7.65 -2.56 12.24
N SER A 86 7.29 -3.61 11.48
CA SER A 86 6.09 -4.43 11.77
C SER A 86 6.14 -5.07 13.16
N ILE A 87 7.33 -5.50 13.58
CA ILE A 87 7.61 -6.09 14.90
C ILE A 87 7.52 -5.00 15.97
N GLU A 88 8.19 -3.86 15.76
CA GLU A 88 8.17 -2.73 16.69
C GLU A 88 6.76 -2.19 16.93
N SER A 89 5.91 -2.07 15.91
CA SER A 89 4.54 -1.55 16.13
C SER A 89 3.74 -2.42 17.10
N HIS A 90 4.01 -3.73 17.16
CA HIS A 90 3.37 -4.61 18.14
C HIS A 90 3.93 -4.42 19.54
N ILE A 91 5.24 -4.23 19.66
CA ILE A 91 5.93 -3.98 20.93
C ILE A 91 5.55 -2.61 21.48
N ASN A 92 5.62 -1.57 20.66
CA ASN A 92 5.28 -0.19 21.00
C ASN A 92 3.83 -0.08 21.50
N LYS A 93 2.89 -0.85 20.94
CA LYS A 93 1.52 -0.90 21.46
C LYS A 93 1.43 -1.46 22.88
N LYS A 94 2.16 -2.55 23.16
CA LYS A 94 2.21 -3.12 24.51
C LYS A 94 2.87 -2.15 25.48
N GLU A 95 3.94 -1.51 25.05
CA GLU A 95 4.70 -0.57 25.88
C GLU A 95 3.92 0.71 26.16
N THR A 96 3.21 1.25 25.15
CA THR A 96 2.29 2.38 25.33
C THR A 96 1.20 2.04 26.35
N ALA A 97 0.61 0.85 26.28
CA ALA A 97 -0.41 0.43 27.24
C ALA A 97 0.17 0.22 28.66
N ARG A 98 1.43 -0.19 28.78
CA ARG A 98 2.14 -0.34 30.06
C ARG A 98 2.43 1.02 30.68
N LEU A 99 3.02 1.94 29.92
CA LEU A 99 3.37 3.29 30.37
C LEU A 99 2.16 4.15 30.68
N LEU A 100 1.06 3.99 29.94
CA LEU A 100 -0.20 4.66 30.24
C LEU A 100 -0.74 4.29 31.63
N LYS A 101 -0.56 3.05 32.08
CA LYS A 101 -0.92 2.62 33.44
C LYS A 101 -0.03 3.26 34.52
N GLU A 102 1.20 3.60 34.15
CA GLU A 102 2.15 4.33 35.02
C GLU A 102 1.98 5.86 34.92
N GLY A 103 1.01 6.35 34.12
CA GLY A 103 0.80 7.79 33.90
C GLY A 103 1.83 8.45 32.99
N LYS A 104 2.62 7.67 32.25
CA LYS A 104 3.66 8.16 31.33
C LYS A 104 3.21 8.01 29.87
N ILE A 105 3.63 8.96 29.04
CA ILE A 105 3.38 8.91 27.60
C ILE A 105 4.57 8.22 26.93
N TYR A 106 4.30 7.18 26.14
CA TYR A 106 5.31 6.53 25.31
C TYR A 106 5.48 7.30 23.99
N GLU A 107 6.68 7.76 23.71
CA GLU A 107 7.08 8.27 22.39
C GLU A 107 8.10 7.35 21.76
N ASN A 108 7.88 6.99 20.49
CA ASN A 108 8.84 6.21 19.71
C ASN A 108 10.09 7.05 19.43
N PRO A 109 11.29 6.67 19.90
CA PRO A 109 12.52 7.42 19.66
C PRO A 109 12.93 7.50 18.18
N TYR A 110 12.42 6.58 17.35
CA TYR A 110 12.71 6.52 15.90
C TYR A 110 11.71 7.31 15.05
N ASN A 111 10.74 7.99 15.68
CA ASN A 111 9.77 8.80 14.96
C ASN A 111 10.28 10.24 14.76
N TYR A 112 10.83 10.54 13.58
CA TYR A 112 11.31 11.88 13.23
C TYR A 112 10.24 12.77 12.56
N GLY A 113 9.01 12.28 12.44
CA GLY A 113 7.91 12.90 11.72
C GLY A 113 7.77 12.37 10.29
N ILE A 114 6.54 12.43 9.75
CA ILE A 114 6.13 11.76 8.51
C ILE A 114 7.11 12.06 7.36
N ALA A 115 7.34 13.33 7.02
CA ALA A 115 8.19 13.70 5.90
C ALA A 115 9.65 13.21 6.05
N LYS A 116 10.21 13.24 7.26
CA LYS A 116 11.59 12.78 7.51
C LYS A 116 11.68 11.26 7.48
N ASN A 117 10.71 10.55 8.05
CA ASN A 117 10.68 9.09 8.05
C ASN A 117 10.60 8.55 6.61
N TRP A 118 9.78 9.17 5.75
CA TRP A 118 9.73 8.83 4.33
C TRP A 118 11.03 9.17 3.59
N LYS A 119 11.67 10.29 3.92
CA LYS A 119 12.99 10.66 3.34
C LYS A 119 14.06 9.63 3.68
N ILE A 120 14.08 9.15 4.93
CA ILE A 120 15.02 8.11 5.40
C ILE A 120 14.71 6.77 4.73
N PHE A 121 13.43 6.35 4.69
CA PHE A 121 13.02 5.08 4.09
C PHE A 121 13.32 5.00 2.58
N LEU A 122 13.07 6.10 1.86
CA LEU A 122 13.31 6.18 0.41
C LEU A 122 14.72 6.68 0.06
N CYS A 123 15.59 6.93 1.04
CA CYS A 123 16.92 7.51 0.86
C CYS A 123 16.95 8.78 -0.02
N ILE A 124 15.87 9.55 -0.06
CA ILE A 124 15.78 10.76 -0.89
C ILE A 124 16.77 11.79 -0.37
N GLY A 125 17.65 12.33 -1.23
CA GLY A 125 18.61 13.38 -0.87
C GLY A 125 19.99 12.88 -0.42
N TYR A 126 20.17 11.57 -0.25
CA TYR A 126 21.48 10.99 0.07
C TYR A 126 22.20 10.58 -1.22
N ARG A 127 23.08 11.45 -1.74
CA ARG A 127 24.01 11.20 -2.88
C ARG A 127 23.37 10.82 -4.23
N ARG A 128 22.05 10.63 -4.34
CA ARG A 128 21.35 10.18 -5.56
C ARG A 128 20.13 11.04 -5.92
N PRO A 129 19.84 11.22 -7.23
CA PRO A 129 18.63 11.91 -7.69
C PRO A 129 17.38 11.09 -7.37
N TRP A 130 16.25 11.75 -7.13
CA TRP A 130 14.98 11.13 -6.70
C TRP A 130 14.45 10.00 -7.60
N TRP A 131 14.91 9.88 -8.84
CA TRP A 131 14.51 8.82 -9.79
C TRP A 131 15.00 7.42 -9.40
N HIS A 132 15.98 7.29 -8.49
CA HIS A 132 16.50 5.97 -8.07
C HIS A 132 15.44 5.09 -7.38
N ILE A 133 14.36 5.70 -6.87
CA ILE A 133 13.22 5.02 -6.25
C ILE A 133 12.48 4.11 -7.25
N LEU A 134 12.57 4.41 -8.55
CA LEU A 134 11.87 3.66 -9.59
C LEU A 134 12.57 2.35 -9.99
N LEU A 135 13.82 2.17 -9.58
CA LEU A 135 14.61 0.99 -9.91
C LEU A 135 14.88 0.17 -8.64
N PRO A 136 14.77 -1.17 -8.69
CA PRO A 136 15.18 -2.04 -7.60
C PRO A 136 16.71 -2.07 -7.53
N PHE A 137 17.31 -0.98 -7.06
CA PHE A 137 18.74 -0.89 -6.82
C PHE A 137 19.00 -1.17 -5.34
N SER A 138 19.85 -2.16 -5.06
CA SER A 138 20.27 -2.47 -3.70
C SER A 138 21.40 -1.52 -3.32
N GLU A 139 21.10 -0.50 -2.54
CA GLU A 139 22.10 0.34 -1.88
C GLU A 139 22.25 -0.09 -0.43
N GLU A 140 23.46 0.01 0.13
CA GLU A 140 23.67 -0.29 1.53
C GLU A 140 22.83 0.69 2.39
N PRO A 141 22.07 0.18 3.37
CA PRO A 141 21.27 1.03 4.22
C PRO A 141 22.18 1.99 4.97
N LEU A 142 21.63 3.17 5.31
CA LEU A 142 22.35 4.18 6.08
C LEU A 142 22.49 3.70 7.54
N GLY A 143 23.50 2.87 7.81
CA GLY A 143 23.77 2.26 9.11
C GLY A 143 24.25 0.81 9.00
N ASP A 144 24.81 0.30 10.08
CA ASP A 144 25.27 -1.09 10.22
C ASP A 144 24.13 -2.06 10.62
N GLY A 145 22.89 -1.55 10.73
CA GLY A 145 21.73 -2.30 11.22
C GLY A 145 21.78 -2.60 12.73
N LEU A 146 22.82 -2.15 13.44
CA LEU A 146 23.02 -2.32 14.87
C LEU A 146 22.81 -1.00 15.63
N GLN A 147 23.16 0.13 15.01
CA GLN A 147 23.01 1.47 15.57
C GLN A 147 22.40 2.43 14.56
N TRP A 148 21.26 3.01 14.92
CA TRP A 148 20.64 4.09 14.16
C TRP A 148 21.20 5.42 14.66
N ASN A 149 22.34 5.85 14.10
CA ASN A 149 23.01 7.09 14.52
C ASN A 149 22.16 8.33 14.17
N ILE A 150 21.42 8.83 15.16
CA ILE A 150 20.53 10.00 15.07
C ILE A 150 21.32 11.26 14.65
N LEU A 151 22.59 11.34 15.07
CA LEU A 151 23.48 12.50 14.84
C LEU A 151 24.06 12.53 13.42
N SER A 152 24.45 11.39 12.84
CA SER A 152 24.99 11.36 11.47
C SER A 152 23.92 11.78 10.45
N ASN A 153 22.67 11.40 10.67
CA ASN A 153 21.55 11.78 9.82
C ASN A 153 21.28 13.30 9.86
N LYS A 154 21.46 13.93 11.02
CA LYS A 154 21.30 15.38 11.16
C LYS A 154 22.45 16.12 10.45
N GLU A 155 23.68 15.68 10.65
CA GLU A 155 24.85 16.22 9.96
C GLU A 155 24.75 16.04 8.44
N LEU A 156 24.28 14.87 7.96
CA LEU A 156 24.06 14.56 6.55
C LEU A 156 22.92 15.36 5.89
N LEU A 157 21.93 15.80 6.67
CA LEU A 157 20.87 16.68 6.19
C LEU A 157 21.33 18.13 6.15
N ASP A 158 22.16 18.55 7.10
CA ASP A 158 22.67 19.91 7.20
C ASP A 158 23.75 20.18 6.13
N ASN A 159 24.63 19.22 5.84
CA ASN A 159 25.62 19.33 4.75
C ASN A 159 24.99 19.16 3.35
N GLU A 160 23.90 18.39 3.17
CA GLU A 160 23.10 18.38 1.93
C GLU A 160 22.47 19.76 1.68
N LYS A 161 21.84 20.36 2.69
CA LYS A 161 21.31 21.73 2.59
C LYS A 161 22.39 22.75 2.26
N ALA A 162 23.58 22.60 2.85
CA ALA A 162 24.73 23.45 2.52
C ALA A 162 25.17 23.27 1.05
N ASN A 163 25.25 22.04 0.55
CA ASN A 163 25.59 21.75 -0.84
C ASN A 163 24.54 22.29 -1.83
N ILE A 164 23.25 22.09 -1.56
CA ILE A 164 22.17 22.61 -2.41
C ILE A 164 22.18 24.14 -2.43
N LYS A 165 22.35 24.80 -1.27
CA LYS A 165 22.51 26.27 -1.21
C LYS A 165 23.71 26.74 -2.02
N THR A 166 24.83 26.04 -1.93
CA THR A 166 26.05 26.39 -2.69
C THR A 166 25.85 26.22 -4.19
N CYS A 167 25.14 25.18 -4.64
CA CYS A 167 24.77 25.00 -6.05
C CYS A 167 23.79 26.08 -6.54
N LEU A 168 22.80 26.47 -5.73
CA LEU A 168 21.84 27.52 -6.08
C LEU A 168 22.48 28.90 -6.16
N VAL A 169 23.42 29.21 -5.25
CA VAL A 169 24.18 30.48 -5.27
C VAL A 169 25.14 30.55 -6.46
N LYS A 170 25.61 29.40 -6.96
CA LYS A 170 26.54 29.33 -8.11
C LYS A 170 25.81 29.36 -9.47
N MET A 171 24.49 29.28 -9.47
CA MET A 171 23.63 29.37 -10.67
C MET A 171 22.89 30.72 -10.79
N SER A 172 23.09 31.64 -9.83
CA SER A 172 22.68 33.05 -9.90
C SER A 172 23.88 33.95 -10.20
#